data_AF-A0A0C7MM04-F1
#
_entry.id   AF-A0A0C7MM04-F1
#
_cell.length_a   1.000
_cell.length_b   1.000
_cell.length_c   1.000
_cell.angle_alpha   90.00
_cell.angle_beta   90.00
_cell.angle_gamma   90.00
#
_symmetry.space_group_name_H-M   'P 1'
#
loop_
_entity.id
_entity.type
_entity.pdbx_description
1 polymer ?
#
loop_
_entity_poly.entity_id
_entity_poly.type
_entity_poly.pdbx_seq_one_letter_code
_entity_poly.pdbx_strand_id
1 'polypeptide(L)'
;MGAVLSCCFGSGSSEGEPLLQDAQKGYGSYGPDDDDLMQRKLEEEERKLLAREQELAEIVISTNDKLIDISMMSNSGIVIQSHDLGDAASDDKNFKQRTNNDKELLKSLGPGNLTSEQRKELKTVYTAFFQNLEKQLELHNTKELIVNL
;
A
#
# COMPACT_ATOMS: atom_id res chain seq x y z
N MET A 1 38.16 -41.28 20.66
CA MET A 1 36.77 -40.84 20.40
C MET A 1 36.84 -39.86 19.23
N GLY A 2 36.21 -40.21 18.11
CA GLY A 2 36.55 -39.73 16.77
C GLY A 2 36.07 -38.32 16.42
N ALA A 3 36.83 -37.67 15.54
CA ALA A 3 36.42 -36.50 14.79
C ALA A 3 35.65 -36.96 13.54
N VAL A 4 34.49 -36.36 13.27
CA VAL A 4 33.68 -36.63 12.09
C VAL A 4 33.88 -35.47 11.12
N LEU A 5 34.79 -35.63 10.16
CA LEU A 5 34.90 -34.78 8.98
C LEU A 5 33.95 -35.33 7.93
N SER A 6 32.80 -34.69 7.76
CA SER A 6 31.82 -35.05 6.74
C SER A 6 32.24 -34.46 5.39
N CYS A 7 32.88 -35.28 4.56
CA CYS A 7 33.06 -35.06 3.14
C CYS A 7 31.76 -35.35 2.39
N CYS A 8 31.22 -34.35 1.70
CA CYS A 8 30.35 -34.58 0.54
C CYS A 8 31.12 -34.15 -0.72
N PHE A 9 31.94 -35.08 -1.25
CA PHE A 9 32.51 -34.99 -2.59
C PHE A 9 31.43 -35.39 -3.61
N GLY A 10 30.83 -34.39 -4.26
CA GLY A 10 30.04 -34.56 -5.48
C GLY A 10 30.93 -34.24 -6.68
N SER A 11 31.13 -35.21 -7.58
CA SER A 11 32.00 -35.10 -8.75
C SER A 11 31.48 -34.09 -9.77
N GLY A 12 32.32 -33.18 -10.24
CA GLY A 12 31.97 -32.25 -11.31
C GLY A 12 33.14 -31.39 -11.71
N SER A 13 33.80 -31.81 -12.80
CA SER A 13 34.54 -31.03 -13.78
C SER A 13 35.29 -29.76 -13.35
N SER A 14 36.58 -29.76 -13.64
CA SER A 14 37.47 -28.61 -13.66
C SER A 14 36.84 -27.36 -14.25
N GLU A 15 36.51 -26.37 -13.43
CA GLU A 15 36.57 -24.96 -13.78
C GLU A 15 37.16 -24.21 -12.58
N GLY A 16 38.18 -23.41 -12.86
CA GLY A 16 39.20 -22.98 -11.90
C GLY A 16 38.65 -22.36 -10.62
N GLU A 17 39.16 -22.85 -9.49
CA GLU A 17 39.04 -22.16 -8.21
C GLU A 17 39.73 -20.78 -8.32
N PRO A 18 38.99 -19.65 -8.27
CA PRO A 18 39.59 -18.32 -8.30
C PRO A 18 40.45 -18.05 -7.05
N LEU A 19 40.29 -18.85 -6.00
CA LEU A 19 41.06 -18.73 -4.74
C LEU A 19 42.49 -19.29 -4.86
N LEU A 20 42.75 -20.24 -5.76
CA LEU A 20 44.10 -20.77 -5.99
C LEU A 20 44.84 -20.02 -7.09
N GLN A 21 44.12 -19.40 -8.02
CA GLN A 21 44.73 -18.73 -9.17
C GLN A 21 45.33 -17.36 -8.82
N ASP A 22 44.76 -16.66 -7.82
CA ASP A 22 45.29 -15.38 -7.35
C ASP A 22 46.50 -15.54 -6.41
N ALA A 23 46.69 -16.70 -5.78
CA ALA A 23 47.81 -16.94 -4.87
C ALA A 23 49.15 -17.21 -5.58
N GLN A 24 49.15 -17.55 -6.87
CA GLN A 24 50.36 -17.92 -7.62
C GLN A 24 50.82 -16.91 -8.67
N LYS A 25 50.09 -15.81 -8.89
CA LYS A 25 50.41 -14.82 -9.92
C LYS A 25 51.38 -13.70 -9.49
N GLY A 26 51.89 -13.73 -8.25
CA GLY A 26 52.58 -12.60 -7.63
C GLY A 26 54.04 -12.80 -7.22
N TYR A 27 54.71 -13.91 -7.58
CA TYR A 27 56.14 -14.07 -7.26
C TYR A 27 57.01 -13.42 -8.35
N GLY A 28 57.20 -12.11 -8.23
CA GLY A 28 58.34 -11.42 -8.85
C GLY A 28 57.99 -10.24 -9.74
N SER A 29 57.51 -9.14 -9.15
CA SER A 29 57.83 -7.77 -9.60
C SER A 29 57.22 -6.79 -8.60
N TYR A 30 57.93 -6.49 -7.51
CA TYR A 30 57.57 -5.35 -6.65
C TYR A 30 57.84 -4.05 -7.42
N GLY A 31 56.86 -3.63 -8.21
CA GLY A 31 56.77 -2.26 -8.70
C GLY A 31 55.96 -1.44 -7.69
N PRO A 32 56.28 -0.15 -7.48
CA PRO A 32 55.54 0.75 -6.60
C PRO A 32 54.06 0.97 -7.01
N ASP A 33 53.63 0.41 -8.14
CA ASP A 33 52.25 0.50 -8.66
C ASP A 33 51.27 -0.53 -8.05
N ASP A 34 51.75 -1.61 -7.40
CA ASP A 34 50.88 -2.65 -6.82
C ASP A 34 50.27 -2.25 -5.47
N ASP A 35 50.97 -1.43 -4.67
CA ASP A 35 50.46 -0.89 -3.41
C ASP A 35 49.29 0.10 -3.66
N ASP A 36 49.38 0.91 -4.73
CA ASP A 36 48.32 1.84 -5.14
C ASP A 36 47.05 1.11 -5.63
N LEU A 37 47.21 -0.01 -6.33
CA LEU A 37 46.08 -0.85 -6.77
C LEU A 37 45.41 -1.55 -5.59
N MET A 38 46.19 -2.02 -4.62
CA MET A 38 45.67 -2.65 -3.40
C MET A 38 44.91 -1.64 -2.53
N GLN A 39 45.46 -0.44 -2.36
CA GLN A 39 44.84 0.63 -1.59
C GLN A 39 43.52 1.10 -2.23
N ARG A 40 43.48 1.23 -3.56
CA ARG A 40 42.26 1.59 -4.29
C ARG A 40 41.15 0.54 -4.17
N LYS A 41 41.51 -0.75 -4.14
CA LYS A 41 40.55 -1.84 -3.95
C LYS A 41 39.96 -1.81 -2.54
N LEU A 42 40.77 -1.50 -1.54
CA LEU A 42 40.33 -1.38 -0.14
C LEU A 42 39.37 -0.20 0.04
N GLU A 43 39.64 0.95 -0.58
CA GLU A 43 38.73 2.10 -0.57
C GLU A 43 37.38 1.82 -1.27
N GLU A 44 37.39 1.04 -2.36
CA GLU A 44 36.17 0.63 -3.06
C GLU A 44 35.32 -0.32 -2.20
N GLU A 45 35.96 -1.27 -1.51
CA GLU A 45 35.30 -2.17 -0.56
C GLU A 45 34.70 -1.42 0.63
N GLU A 46 35.40 -0.41 1.17
CA GLU A 46 34.90 0.45 2.24
C GLU A 46 33.65 1.25 1.80
N ARG A 47 33.68 1.84 0.60
CA ARG A 47 32.52 2.55 0.04
C ARG A 47 31.32 1.62 -0.17
N LYS A 48 31.57 0.40 -0.64
CA LYS A 48 30.52 -0.61 -0.83
C LYS A 48 29.90 -1.05 0.49
N LEU A 49 30.71 -1.17 1.55
CA LEU A 49 30.23 -1.48 2.89
C LEU A 49 29.35 -0.37 3.45
N LEU A 50 29.77 0.90 3.31
CA LEU A 50 28.98 2.06 3.74
C LEU A 50 27.65 2.17 2.99
N ALA A 51 27.65 1.94 1.66
CA ALA A 51 26.42 1.94 0.88
C ALA A 51 25.44 0.86 1.32
N ARG A 52 25.95 -0.35 1.64
CA ARG A 52 25.14 -1.45 2.15
C ARG A 52 24.60 -1.15 3.56
N GLU A 53 25.39 -0.51 4.41
CA GLU A 53 24.93 -0.08 5.74
C GLU A 53 23.77 0.92 5.62
N GLN A 54 23.88 1.88 4.68
CA GLN A 54 22.82 2.85 4.41
C GLN A 54 21.55 2.18 3.86
N GLU A 55 21.67 1.21 2.95
CA GLU A 55 20.55 0.44 2.43
C GLU A 55 19.83 -0.34 3.55
N LEU A 56 20.60 -0.99 4.43
CA LEU A 56 20.03 -1.69 5.58
C LEU A 56 19.34 -0.73 6.55
N ALA A 57 19.89 0.46 6.77
CA ALA A 57 19.26 1.49 7.58
C ALA A 57 17.93 1.97 6.97
N GLU A 58 17.87 2.17 5.65
CA GLU A 58 16.64 2.53 4.95
C GLU A 58 15.57 1.45 5.08
N ILE A 59 15.96 0.17 4.96
CA ILE A 59 15.04 -0.96 5.14
C ILE A 59 14.45 -0.96 6.55
N VAL A 60 15.27 -0.75 7.58
CA VAL A 60 14.81 -0.71 8.98
C VAL A 60 13.86 0.48 9.19
N ILE A 61 14.19 1.67 8.68
CA ILE A 61 13.34 2.86 8.80
C ILE A 61 12.00 2.65 8.09
N SER A 62 12.03 2.21 6.84
CA SER A 62 10.84 1.95 6.01
C SER A 62 9.95 0.87 6.61
N THR A 63 10.54 -0.17 7.21
CA THR A 63 9.78 -1.22 7.89
C THR A 63 9.11 -0.66 9.14
N ASN A 64 9.85 0.06 9.99
CA ASN A 64 9.31 0.61 11.23
C ASN A 64 8.18 1.61 11.00
N ASP A 65 8.25 2.41 9.93
CA ASP A 65 7.21 3.39 9.58
C ASP A 65 5.92 2.72 9.05
N LYS A 66 6.03 1.55 8.41
CA LYS A 66 4.88 0.81 7.86
C LYS A 66 4.22 -0.13 8.86
N LEU A 67 4.80 -0.33 10.04
CA LEU A 67 4.20 -1.18 11.08
C LEU A 67 2.95 -0.49 11.66
N ILE A 68 1.82 -1.21 11.60
CA ILE A 68 0.55 -0.75 12.15
C ILE A 68 0.34 -1.45 13.50
N ASP A 69 0.34 -0.67 14.58
CA ASP A 69 -0.08 -1.15 15.90
C ASP A 69 -1.61 -1.32 15.94
N ILE A 70 -2.07 -2.37 16.63
CA ILE A 70 -3.49 -2.65 16.90
C ILE A 70 -4.12 -1.46 17.63
N SER A 71 -3.36 -0.75 18.46
CA SER A 71 -3.84 0.47 19.14
C SER A 71 -4.21 1.58 18.15
N MET A 72 -3.50 1.69 17.02
CA MET A 72 -3.84 2.62 15.95
C MET A 72 -5.13 2.20 15.23
N MET A 73 -5.47 0.90 15.18
CA MET A 73 -6.73 0.46 14.56
C MET A 73 -7.96 0.95 15.31
N SER A 74 -7.92 0.98 16.65
CA SER A 74 -9.09 1.36 17.47
C SER A 74 -9.44 2.85 17.39
N ASN A 75 -8.45 3.72 17.17
CA ASN A 75 -8.62 5.18 17.14
C ASN A 75 -8.14 5.84 15.84
N SER A 76 -8.02 5.08 14.75
CA SER A 76 -7.46 5.56 13.48
C SER A 76 -8.24 6.72 12.85
N GLY A 77 -9.51 6.91 13.22
CA GLY A 77 -10.39 7.93 12.61
C GLY A 77 -10.62 7.71 11.10
N ILE A 78 -10.17 6.58 10.53
CA ILE A 78 -10.31 6.25 9.11
C ILE A 78 -11.77 5.92 8.79
N VAL A 79 -12.44 5.20 9.69
CA VAL A 79 -13.86 4.88 9.55
C VAL A 79 -14.66 6.05 10.12
N ILE A 80 -15.01 6.99 9.24
CA ILE A 80 -15.87 8.12 9.56
C ILE A 80 -17.30 7.74 9.19
N GLN A 81 -18.27 8.04 10.08
CA GLN A 81 -19.68 7.95 9.73
C GLN A 81 -20.02 9.11 8.77
N SER A 82 -19.80 8.90 7.48
CA SER A 82 -20.18 9.85 6.44
C SER A 82 -21.69 9.81 6.27
N HIS A 83 -22.34 10.93 6.54
CA HIS A 83 -23.68 11.19 6.02
C HIS A 83 -23.50 11.97 4.71
N ASP A 84 -24.25 11.61 3.67
CA ASP A 84 -24.22 12.24 2.34
C ASP A 84 -24.29 13.80 2.39
N LEU A 85 -25.17 14.34 3.25
CA LEU A 85 -25.27 15.78 3.55
C LEU A 85 -24.00 16.42 4.15
N GLY A 86 -23.23 15.68 4.96
CA GLY A 86 -22.00 16.16 5.59
C GLY A 86 -20.84 16.26 4.60
N ASP A 87 -20.82 15.39 3.60
CA ASP A 87 -19.82 15.40 2.53
C ASP A 87 -20.09 16.53 1.54
N ALA A 88 -21.35 16.68 1.10
CA ALA A 88 -21.79 17.77 0.23
C ALA A 88 -21.54 19.17 0.82
N ALA A 89 -21.67 19.33 2.15
CA ALA A 89 -21.40 20.60 2.83
C ALA A 89 -19.89 20.88 3.04
N SER A 90 -19.04 19.85 2.96
CA SER A 90 -17.60 19.97 3.14
C SER A 90 -16.90 20.51 1.89
N ASP A 91 -17.39 20.14 0.71
CA ASP A 91 -16.93 20.65 -0.58
C ASP A 91 -17.28 22.15 -0.80
N ASP A 92 -18.35 22.63 -0.17
CA ASP A 92 -18.83 24.00 -0.28
C ASP A 92 -17.95 25.05 0.44
N LYS A 93 -16.94 24.62 1.23
CA LYS A 93 -15.99 25.54 1.86
C LYS A 93 -15.10 26.29 0.85
N ASN A 94 -14.98 25.77 -0.38
CA ASN A 94 -14.31 26.46 -1.48
C ASN A 94 -15.22 27.47 -2.23
N PHE A 95 -16.53 27.51 -1.94
CA PHE A 95 -17.49 28.39 -2.62
C PHE A 95 -17.81 29.69 -1.86
N LYS A 96 -17.23 29.90 -0.67
CA LYS A 96 -17.54 31.03 0.24
C LYS A 96 -17.13 32.44 -0.25
N GLN A 97 -16.77 32.60 -1.52
CA GLN A 97 -16.50 33.92 -2.11
C GLN A 97 -17.53 34.34 -3.17
N ARG A 98 -18.56 33.54 -3.45
CA ARG A 98 -19.65 33.92 -4.34
C ARG A 98 -20.98 33.83 -3.59
N THR A 99 -21.72 34.94 -3.62
CA THR A 99 -23.11 35.14 -3.20
C THR A 99 -23.39 35.42 -1.71
N ASN A 100 -22.99 36.63 -1.27
CA ASN A 100 -23.56 37.30 -0.09
C ASN A 100 -25.07 37.66 -0.22
N ASN A 101 -25.81 37.12 -1.18
CA ASN A 101 -27.21 37.53 -1.46
C ASN A 101 -28.25 36.40 -1.55
N ASP A 102 -27.87 35.11 -1.51
CA ASP A 102 -28.86 34.03 -1.67
C ASP A 102 -29.33 33.47 -0.32
N LYS A 103 -29.99 34.32 0.46
CA LYS A 103 -30.80 33.91 1.62
C LYS A 103 -32.22 33.49 1.21
N GLU A 104 -32.38 32.88 0.03
CA GLU A 104 -33.60 32.17 -0.33
C GLU A 104 -33.36 30.66 -0.19
N LEU A 105 -33.25 30.21 1.06
CA LEU A 105 -33.53 28.82 1.39
C LEU A 105 -34.93 28.48 0.86
N LEU A 106 -35.02 27.30 0.21
CA LEU A 106 -36.22 26.71 -0.38
C LEU A 106 -37.51 27.21 0.29
N LYS A 107 -38.30 27.99 -0.45
CA LYS A 107 -39.60 28.47 0.04
C LYS A 107 -40.60 27.32 0.01
N SER A 108 -41.12 26.95 1.17
CA SER A 108 -42.17 25.94 1.28
C SER A 108 -43.46 26.43 0.60
N LEU A 109 -43.74 25.88 -0.57
CA LEU A 109 -45.01 26.02 -1.25
C LEU A 109 -45.90 24.91 -0.69
N GLY A 110 -46.86 25.26 0.17
CA GLY A 110 -47.72 24.30 0.87
C GLY A 110 -48.44 23.29 -0.04
N PRO A 111 -49.06 22.25 0.53
CA PRO A 111 -49.56 21.10 -0.22
C PRO A 111 -50.66 21.43 -1.25
N GLY A 112 -51.30 22.59 -1.17
CA GLY A 112 -52.38 23.00 -2.07
C GLY A 112 -51.97 23.25 -3.52
N ASN A 113 -50.68 23.42 -3.81
CA ASN A 113 -50.20 23.78 -5.15
C ASN A 113 -49.92 22.57 -6.05
N LEU A 114 -49.88 21.34 -5.51
CA LEU A 114 -49.69 20.13 -6.30
C LEU A 114 -51.03 19.54 -6.71
N THR A 115 -51.23 19.34 -8.01
CA THR A 115 -52.44 18.68 -8.53
C THR A 115 -52.48 17.20 -8.14
N SER A 116 -53.67 16.61 -8.10
CA SER A 116 -53.83 15.18 -7.77
C SER A 116 -53.15 14.26 -8.78
N GLU A 117 -53.06 14.68 -10.04
CA GLU A 117 -52.36 13.97 -11.12
C GLU A 117 -50.86 13.97 -10.89
N GLN A 118 -50.25 15.12 -10.63
CA GLN A 118 -48.82 15.23 -10.31
C GLN A 118 -48.42 14.38 -9.09
N ARG A 119 -49.28 14.31 -8.07
CA ARG A 119 -49.05 13.43 -6.92
C ARG A 119 -49.06 11.95 -7.28
N LYS A 120 -49.96 11.54 -8.19
CA LYS A 120 -50.02 10.15 -8.67
C LYS A 120 -48.80 9.79 -9.51
N GLU A 121 -48.38 10.70 -10.39
CA GLU A 121 -47.17 10.50 -11.19
C GLU A 121 -45.92 10.40 -10.31
N LEU A 122 -45.74 11.33 -9.36
CA LEU A 122 -44.63 11.31 -8.42
C LEU A 122 -44.61 10.01 -7.59
N LYS A 123 -45.79 9.58 -7.10
CA LYS A 123 -45.92 8.31 -6.40
C LYS A 123 -45.48 7.15 -7.28
N THR A 124 -45.87 7.14 -8.55
CA THR A 124 -45.55 6.08 -9.49
C THR A 124 -44.03 5.99 -9.73
N VAL A 125 -43.39 7.13 -9.99
CA VAL A 125 -41.93 7.22 -10.15
C VAL A 125 -41.22 6.74 -8.89
N TYR A 126 -41.63 7.23 -7.71
CA TYR A 126 -41.08 6.81 -6.43
C TYR A 126 -41.18 5.29 -6.25
N THR A 127 -42.37 4.72 -6.44
CA THR A 127 -42.58 3.27 -6.28
C THR A 127 -41.77 2.45 -7.28
N ALA A 128 -41.70 2.87 -8.54
CA ALA A 128 -40.96 2.16 -9.57
C ALA A 128 -39.45 2.20 -9.29
N PHE A 129 -38.93 3.34 -8.84
CA PHE A 129 -37.52 3.48 -8.48
C PHE A 129 -37.15 2.56 -7.32
N PHE A 130 -37.89 2.60 -6.20
CA PHE A 130 -37.56 1.79 -5.03
C PHE A 130 -37.79 0.30 -5.24
N GLN A 131 -38.80 -0.10 -6.02
CA GLN A 131 -38.98 -1.52 -6.39
C GLN A 131 -37.84 -2.04 -7.27
N ASN A 132 -37.29 -1.20 -8.15
CA ASN A 132 -36.14 -1.58 -8.95
C ASN A 132 -34.88 -1.67 -8.09
N LEU A 133 -34.68 -0.70 -7.20
CA LEU A 133 -33.56 -0.69 -6.26
C LEU A 133 -33.57 -1.92 -5.35
N GLU A 134 -34.73 -2.33 -4.85
CA GLU A 134 -34.90 -3.55 -4.05
C GLU A 134 -34.45 -4.80 -4.82
N LYS A 135 -34.89 -4.96 -6.07
CA LYS A 135 -34.48 -6.09 -6.92
C LYS A 135 -32.99 -6.10 -7.24
N GLN A 136 -32.36 -4.93 -7.35
CA GLN A 136 -30.93 -4.82 -7.64
C GLN A 136 -30.05 -5.11 -6.43
N LEU A 137 -30.55 -4.84 -5.23
CA LEU A 137 -29.80 -5.02 -3.98
C LEU A 137 -30.05 -6.39 -3.33
N GLU A 138 -30.96 -7.19 -3.87
CA GLU A 138 -31.23 -8.53 -3.36
C GLU A 138 -30.07 -9.49 -3.67
N LEU A 139 -29.44 -9.99 -2.61
CA LEU A 139 -28.37 -10.99 -2.70
C LEU A 139 -28.94 -12.37 -2.40
N HIS A 140 -29.00 -13.23 -3.41
CA HIS A 140 -29.41 -14.63 -3.24
C HIS A 140 -28.21 -15.51 -2.94
N ASN A 141 -28.18 -16.09 -1.75
CA ASN A 141 -27.21 -17.14 -1.42
C ASN A 141 -27.61 -18.44 -2.10
N THR A 142 -26.76 -18.92 -3.01
CA THR A 142 -26.99 -20.17 -3.77
C THR A 142 -26.70 -21.43 -2.96
N LYS A 143 -26.08 -21.29 -1.79
CA LYS A 143 -25.64 -22.39 -0.92
C LYS A 143 -25.90 -22.03 0.54
N GLU A 144 -26.03 -23.07 1.36
CA GLU A 144 -26.07 -22.93 2.81
C GLU A 144 -24.72 -22.36 3.29
N LEU A 145 -24.78 -21.23 4.00
CA LEU A 145 -23.59 -20.58 4.57
C LEU A 145 -23.09 -21.30 5.83
N ILE A 146 -23.93 -22.14 6.43
CA ILE A 146 -23.63 -22.89 7.63
C ILE A 146 -23.94 -24.35 7.33
N VAL A 147 -22.95 -25.22 7.48
CA VAL A 147 -23.12 -26.67 7.41
C VAL A 147 -22.78 -27.22 8.79
N ASN A 148 -23.74 -27.89 9.43
CA ASN A 148 -23.49 -28.60 10.68
C ASN A 148 -22.92 -29.98 10.35
N LEU A 149 -21.77 -30.29 10.96
CA LEU A 149 -21.10 -31.59 10.86
C LEU A 149 -21.67 -32.61 11.85
#